data_AF-A0A0C5Q3G6-F1
#
_entry.id   AF-A0A0C5Q3G6-F1
#
_cell.length_a   1.000
_cell.length_b   1.000
_cell.length_c   1.000
_cell.angle_alpha   90.00
_cell.angle_beta   90.00
_cell.angle_gamma   90.00
#
_symmetry.space_group_name_H-M   'P 1'
#
loop_
_entity.id
_entity.type
_entity.pdbx_description
1 polymer ?
#
loop_
_entity_poly.entity_id
_entity_poly.type
_entity_poly.pdbx_seq_one_letter_code
_entity_poly.pdbx_strand_id
1 'polypeptide(L)'
;MSQKAKEKNRFLAAQQAAEAEITSLQQLNETDKEGQTEVLAIHRELVNSLSFSNSVMTFINKNNVSAEAAVEYTVNEIVSMLVLLENDYMRQRAVNIKEIGNRLLRHLRITKT
;
A
#
# COMPACT_ATOMS: atom_id res chain seq x y z
N MET A 1 19.68 0.54 16.58
CA MET A 1 18.87 1.03 15.43
C MET A 1 17.92 2.11 15.93
N SER A 2 17.77 3.24 15.26
CA SER A 2 16.82 4.30 15.71
C SER A 2 15.38 3.85 15.52
N GLN A 3 14.44 4.41 16.29
CA GLN A 3 13.01 4.12 16.12
C GLN A 3 12.55 4.40 14.67
N LYS A 4 13.02 5.50 14.08
CA LYS A 4 12.77 5.82 12.67
C LYS A 4 13.26 4.72 11.72
N ALA A 5 14.49 4.23 11.90
CA ALA A 5 15.03 3.16 11.07
C ALA A 5 14.26 1.84 11.26
N LYS A 6 13.82 1.53 12.49
CA LYS A 6 12.99 0.37 12.78
C LYS A 6 11.66 0.43 12.03
N GLU A 7 10.95 1.55 12.09
CA GLU A 7 9.65 1.71 11.42
C GLU A 7 9.76 1.70 9.89
N LYS A 8 10.82 2.29 9.34
CA LYS A 8 11.13 2.18 7.90
C LYS A 8 11.34 0.72 7.48
N ASN A 9 12.06 -0.06 8.26
CA ASN A 9 12.28 -1.49 7.97
C ASN A 9 10.98 -2.30 8.10
N ARG A 10 10.14 -2.02 9.10
CA ARG A 10 8.81 -2.64 9.22
C ARG A 10 7.94 -2.36 8.01
N PHE A 11 7.93 -1.12 7.52
CA PHE A 11 7.22 -0.75 6.30
C PHE A 11 7.73 -1.51 5.08
N LEU A 12 9.05 -1.56 4.85
CA LEU A 12 9.63 -2.31 3.72
C LEU A 12 9.29 -3.80 3.77
N ALA A 13 9.36 -4.42 4.95
CA ALA A 13 8.99 -5.82 5.13
C ALA A 13 7.50 -6.07 4.83
N ALA A 14 6.61 -5.16 5.27
CA ALA A 14 5.18 -5.24 4.96
C ALA A 14 4.90 -5.03 3.46
N GLN A 15 5.65 -4.15 2.80
CA GLN A 15 5.56 -3.93 1.35
C GLN A 15 5.93 -5.20 0.58
N GLN A 16 7.04 -5.85 0.94
CA GLN A 16 7.48 -7.12 0.34
C GLN A 16 6.47 -8.24 0.58
N ALA A 17 5.92 -8.36 1.79
CA ALA A 17 4.90 -9.36 2.10
C ALA A 17 3.60 -9.12 1.33
N ALA A 18 3.19 -7.85 1.16
CA ALA A 18 2.02 -7.49 0.37
C ALA A 18 2.23 -7.77 -1.13
N GLU A 19 3.40 -7.47 -1.69
CA GLU A 19 3.73 -7.79 -3.07
C GLU A 19 3.73 -9.30 -3.33
N ALA A 20 4.34 -10.09 -2.44
CA ALA A 20 4.35 -11.53 -2.54
C ALA A 20 2.93 -12.11 -2.51
N GLU A 21 2.09 -11.63 -1.59
CA GLU A 21 0.68 -12.02 -1.51
C GLU A 21 -0.09 -11.68 -2.79
N ILE A 22 0.07 -10.47 -3.33
CA ILE A 22 -0.57 -10.06 -4.59
C ILE A 22 -0.13 -10.96 -5.73
N THR A 23 1.17 -11.25 -5.84
CA THR A 23 1.73 -12.11 -6.88
C THR A 23 1.17 -13.53 -6.80
N SER A 24 1.08 -14.11 -5.59
CA SER A 24 0.46 -15.42 -5.41
C SER A 24 -1.02 -15.42 -5.78
N LEU A 25 -1.76 -14.37 -5.44
CA LEU A 25 -3.17 -14.23 -5.83
C LEU A 25 -3.34 -14.10 -7.35
N GLN A 26 -2.40 -13.46 -8.06
CA GLN A 26 -2.43 -13.39 -9.52
C GLN A 26 -2.31 -14.79 -10.12
N GLN A 27 -1.30 -15.55 -9.71
CA GLN A 27 -1.04 -16.91 -10.20
C GLN A 27 -2.21 -17.87 -9.96
N LEU A 28 -2.93 -17.71 -8.83
CA LEU A 28 -4.10 -18.53 -8.53
C LEU A 28 -5.33 -18.20 -9.40
N ASN A 29 -5.40 -16.98 -9.96
CA ASN A 29 -6.56 -16.51 -10.73
C ASN A 29 -6.31 -16.50 -12.25
N GLU A 30 -5.09 -16.82 -12.70
CA GLU A 30 -4.70 -16.87 -14.11
C GLU A 30 -5.58 -17.81 -14.96
N THR A 31 -6.21 -18.82 -14.36
CA THR A 31 -7.06 -19.79 -15.07
C THR A 31 -8.56 -19.50 -15.06
N ASP A 32 -9.06 -18.62 -14.17
CA ASP A 32 -10.51 -18.54 -13.91
C ASP A 32 -11.16 -17.15 -14.11
N LYS A 33 -10.41 -16.03 -14.03
CA LYS A 33 -11.04 -14.67 -14.01
C LYS A 33 -10.16 -13.54 -14.55
N GLU A 34 -10.25 -13.26 -15.86
CA GLU A 34 -9.52 -12.17 -16.54
C GLU A 34 -9.58 -10.82 -15.79
N GLY A 35 -10.77 -10.41 -15.32
CA GLY A 35 -10.93 -9.14 -14.59
C GLY A 35 -10.28 -9.09 -13.20
N GLN A 36 -10.08 -10.23 -12.52
CA GLN A 36 -9.38 -10.24 -11.23
C GLN A 36 -7.87 -10.08 -11.43
N THR A 37 -7.33 -10.64 -12.51
CA THR A 37 -5.92 -10.51 -12.87
C THR A 37 -5.55 -9.05 -13.14
N GLU A 38 -6.41 -8.29 -13.81
CA GLU A 38 -6.18 -6.86 -14.10
C GLU A 38 -6.15 -6.01 -12.81
N VAL A 39 -7.12 -6.21 -11.90
CA VAL A 39 -7.15 -5.49 -10.61
C VAL A 39 -5.89 -5.77 -9.78
N LEU A 40 -5.47 -7.03 -9.73
CA LEU A 40 -4.26 -7.41 -9.00
C LEU A 40 -2.99 -6.85 -9.65
N ALA A 41 -2.95 -6.69 -10.97
CA ALA A 41 -1.84 -6.03 -11.66
C ALA A 41 -1.71 -4.56 -11.26
N ILE A 42 -2.84 -3.86 -11.19
CA ILE A 42 -2.89 -2.48 -10.68
C ILE A 42 -2.43 -2.44 -9.22
N HIS A 43 -2.89 -3.36 -8.37
CA HIS A 43 -2.45 -3.42 -6.96
C HIS A 43 -0.93 -3.62 -6.85
N ARG A 44 -0.35 -4.47 -7.70
CA ARG A 44 1.10 -4.73 -7.73
C ARG A 44 1.89 -3.48 -8.17
N GLU A 45 1.41 -2.75 -9.16
CA GLU A 45 2.00 -1.46 -9.57
C GLU A 45 1.97 -0.47 -8.40
N LEU A 46 0.80 -0.34 -7.75
CA LEU A 46 0.60 0.65 -6.69
C LEU A 46 1.40 0.34 -5.42
N VAL A 47 1.49 -0.92 -4.99
CA VAL A 47 2.25 -1.29 -3.78
C VAL A 47 3.76 -1.11 -3.97
N ASN A 48 4.25 -1.22 -5.20
CA ASN A 48 5.65 -1.01 -5.59
C ASN A 48 5.96 0.43 -6.01
N SER A 49 4.98 1.32 -5.97
CA SER A 49 5.15 2.71 -6.37
C SER A 49 6.20 3.42 -5.50
N LEU A 50 7.28 3.88 -6.14
CA LEU A 50 8.33 4.66 -5.47
C LEU A 50 7.78 5.94 -4.85
N SER A 51 6.80 6.61 -5.48
CA SER A 51 6.22 7.84 -4.94
C SER A 51 5.42 7.58 -3.66
N PHE A 52 4.64 6.49 -3.64
CA PHE A 52 3.91 6.06 -2.45
C PHE A 52 4.90 5.67 -1.33
N SER A 53 5.87 4.80 -1.64
CA SER A 53 6.88 4.33 -0.69
C SER A 53 7.68 5.48 -0.08
N ASN A 54 8.14 6.41 -0.91
CA ASN A 54 8.88 7.61 -0.46
C ASN A 54 8.02 8.52 0.42
N SER A 55 6.72 8.64 0.13
CA SER A 55 5.80 9.47 0.93
C SER A 55 5.64 8.89 2.34
N VAL A 56 5.40 7.57 2.46
CA VAL A 56 5.32 6.87 3.75
C VAL A 56 6.64 7.00 4.52
N MET A 57 7.78 6.69 3.87
CA MET A 57 9.11 6.75 4.49
C MET A 57 9.47 8.16 4.97
N THR A 58 9.08 9.18 4.20
CA THR A 58 9.25 10.59 4.54
C THR A 58 8.40 10.95 5.75
N PHE A 59 7.15 10.50 5.79
CA PHE A 59 6.24 10.79 6.89
C PHE A 59 6.72 10.16 8.21
N ILE A 60 7.19 8.90 8.18
CA ILE A 60 7.86 8.26 9.32
C ILE A 60 9.04 9.11 9.80
N ASN A 61 9.87 9.57 8.85
CA ASN A 61 11.11 10.28 9.18
C ASN A 61 10.86 11.66 9.81
N LYS A 62 9.94 12.43 9.21
CA LYS A 62 9.64 13.82 9.62
C LYS A 62 8.83 13.87 10.90
N ASN A 63 7.83 12.99 11.05
CA ASN A 63 6.87 13.05 12.15
C ASN A 63 7.21 12.10 13.31
N ASN A 64 8.23 11.25 13.16
CA ASN A 64 8.64 10.29 14.19
C ASN A 64 7.49 9.37 14.64
N VAL A 65 6.70 8.90 13.66
CA VAL A 65 5.52 8.04 13.87
C VAL A 65 5.81 6.58 13.51
N SER A 66 4.86 5.69 13.84
CA SER A 66 4.92 4.29 13.40
C SER A 66 4.66 4.13 11.90
N ALA A 67 5.06 2.99 11.35
CA ALA A 67 4.75 2.63 9.97
C ALA A 67 3.25 2.63 9.68
N GLU A 68 2.42 2.16 10.61
CA GLU A 68 0.96 2.14 10.48
C GLU A 68 0.38 3.55 10.34
N ALA A 69 0.76 4.46 11.25
CA ALA A 69 0.28 5.84 11.21
C ALA A 69 0.73 6.55 9.92
N ALA A 70 1.93 6.25 9.43
CA ALA A 70 2.41 6.81 8.17
C ALA A 70 1.65 6.27 6.95
N VAL A 71 1.37 4.96 6.90
CA VAL A 71 0.55 4.36 5.83
C VAL A 71 -0.87 4.93 5.85
N GLU A 72 -1.52 4.98 7.02
CA GLU A 72 -2.88 5.53 7.17
C GLU A 72 -2.94 6.99 6.71
N TYR A 73 -1.97 7.82 7.12
CA TYR A 73 -1.90 9.22 6.69
C TYR A 73 -1.73 9.35 5.18
N THR A 74 -0.73 8.67 4.60
CA THR A 74 -0.41 8.77 3.16
C THR A 74 -1.56 8.26 2.30
N VAL A 75 -2.24 7.19 2.71
CA VAL A 75 -3.43 6.66 2.02
C VAL A 75 -4.56 7.68 2.05
N ASN A 76 -4.86 8.25 3.22
CA ASN A 76 -5.93 9.25 3.36
C ASN A 76 -5.66 10.51 2.54
N GLU A 77 -4.41 10.97 2.51
CA GLU A 77 -3.97 12.11 1.70
C GLU A 77 -4.21 11.85 0.20
N ILE A 78 -3.69 10.73 -0.33
CA ILE A 78 -3.81 10.40 -1.76
C ILE A 78 -5.27 10.18 -2.16
N VAL A 79 -6.04 9.46 -1.35
CA VAL A 79 -7.47 9.23 -1.58
C VAL A 79 -8.22 10.55 -1.67
N SER A 80 -7.95 11.48 -0.75
CA SER A 80 -8.63 12.79 -0.73
C SER A 80 -8.34 13.56 -2.01
N MET A 81 -7.10 13.55 -2.48
CA MET A 81 -6.72 14.18 -3.76
C MET A 81 -7.41 13.54 -4.97
N LEU A 82 -7.50 12.21 -5.02
CA LEU A 82 -8.12 11.49 -6.13
C LEU A 82 -9.63 11.73 -6.20
N VAL A 83 -10.31 11.81 -5.05
CA VAL A 83 -11.77 12.05 -5.00
C VAL A 83 -12.14 13.44 -5.51
N LEU A 84 -11.28 14.45 -5.32
CA LEU A 84 -11.49 15.81 -5.84
C LEU A 84 -11.55 15.90 -7.38
N LEU A 85 -11.03 14.89 -8.10
CA LEU A 85 -11.05 14.86 -9.56
C LEU A 85 -12.38 14.34 -10.14
N GLU A 86 -13.30 13.85 -9.30
CA GLU A 86 -14.70 13.50 -9.57
C GLU A 86 -15.01 12.66 -10.84
N ASN A 87 -14.05 11.93 -11.38
CA ASN A 87 -14.25 11.02 -12.52
C ASN A 87 -14.12 9.54 -12.13
N ASP A 88 -14.74 8.64 -12.92
CA ASP A 88 -14.82 7.20 -12.62
C ASP A 88 -13.46 6.53 -12.47
N TYR A 89 -12.51 6.89 -13.33
CA TYR A 89 -11.16 6.35 -13.27
C TYR A 89 -10.46 6.72 -11.94
N MET A 90 -10.56 7.98 -11.51
CA MET A 90 -9.95 8.42 -10.25
C MET A 90 -10.69 7.88 -9.01
N ARG A 91 -12.02 7.71 -9.08
CA ARG A 91 -12.79 6.99 -8.05
C ARG A 91 -12.27 5.56 -7.88
N GLN A 92 -12.09 4.83 -8.99
CA GLN A 92 -11.54 3.48 -8.94
C GLN A 92 -10.10 3.47 -8.42
N ARG A 93 -9.28 4.45 -8.80
CA ARG A 93 -7.91 4.55 -8.29
C ARG A 93 -7.89 4.84 -6.78
N ALA A 94 -8.82 5.64 -6.26
CA ALA A 94 -8.95 5.87 -4.83
C ALA A 94 -9.34 4.59 -4.07
N VAL A 95 -10.22 3.76 -4.63
CA VAL A 95 -10.55 2.43 -4.09
C VAL A 95 -9.29 1.55 -4.05
N ASN A 96 -8.57 1.45 -5.16
CA ASN A 96 -7.33 0.66 -5.23
C ASN A 96 -6.29 1.13 -4.20
N ILE A 97 -6.12 2.44 -4.01
CA ILE A 97 -5.21 3.00 -3.00
C ILE A 97 -5.63 2.62 -1.57
N LYS A 98 -6.93 2.65 -1.25
CA LYS A 98 -7.42 2.19 0.06
C LYS A 98 -7.14 0.71 0.28
N GLU A 99 -7.33 -0.10 -0.75
CA GLU A 99 -7.11 -1.55 -0.68
C GLU A 99 -5.64 -1.90 -0.42
N ILE A 100 -4.70 -1.24 -1.12
CA ILE A 100 -3.27 -1.44 -0.82
C ILE A 100 -2.92 -0.98 0.60
N GLY A 101 -3.51 0.12 1.07
CA GLY A 101 -3.32 0.65 2.42
C GLY A 101 -3.74 -0.37 3.47
N ASN A 102 -4.94 -0.91 3.33
CA ASN A 102 -5.47 -1.94 4.22
C ASN A 102 -4.62 -3.21 4.20
N ARG A 103 -4.14 -3.63 3.02
CA ARG A 103 -3.24 -4.78 2.88
C ARG A 103 -1.92 -4.57 3.63
N LEU A 104 -1.29 -3.41 3.47
CA LEU A 104 -0.06 -3.04 4.19
C LEU A 104 -0.28 -3.02 5.70
N LEU A 105 -1.38 -2.42 6.16
CA LEU A 105 -1.72 -2.35 7.59
C LEU A 105 -1.92 -3.73 8.20
N ARG A 106 -2.51 -4.68 7.46
CA ARG A 106 -2.61 -6.07 7.91
C ARG A 106 -1.24 -6.69 8.14
N HIS A 107 -0.32 -6.57 7.18
CA HIS A 107 1.06 -7.10 7.32
C HIS A 107 1.84 -6.42 8.46
N LEU A 108 1.67 -5.10 8.65
CA LEU A 108 2.29 -4.36 9.75
C LEU A 108 1.77 -4.77 11.13
N ARG A 109 0.50 -5.13 11.24
CA ARG A 109 -0.13 -5.55 12.51
C ARG A 109 0.21 -6.99 12.88
N ILE A 110 0.42 -7.86 11.90
CA ILE A 110 0.83 -9.26 12.11
C ILE A 110 2.28 -9.36 12.63
N THR A 111 3.14 -8.42 12.24
CA THR A 111 4.56 -8.40 12.62
C THR A 111 4.84 -7.77 14.01
N LYS A 112 3.83 -7.62 14.87
CA LYS A 112 4.00 -7.22 16.27
C LYS A 112 4.49 -8.40 17.12
N THR A 113 5.76 -8.75 16.97
CA THR A 113 6.53 -9.62 17.89
C THR A 113 7.87 -8.98 18.14
#